data_AF-A0AAD9V970-F1
#
_entry.id   AF-A0AAD9V970-F1
#
_cell.length_a   1.000
_cell.length_b   1.000
_cell.length_c   1.000
_cell.angle_alpha   90.00
_cell.angle_beta   90.00
_cell.angle_gamma   90.00
#
_symmetry.space_group_name_H-M   'P 1'
#
loop_
_entity.id
_entity.type
_entity.pdbx_description
1 polymer ?
#
loop_
_entity_poly.entity_id
_entity_poly.type
_entity_poly.pdbx_seq_one_letter_code
_entity_poly.pdbx_strand_id
1 'polypeptide(L)'
;MELEGAKLCFDYLQAVAGLTVKVFVSDRHRGIAKRIRECHPTVTHFFDQWRVAKGLVKKLLAASKQKGCEVIAQWVKAVKNHVFWCSTSTKPGFQDLILAKWKSFIQHVSNKHTNHPDKLFEECVHDDDITPRKWIKVGTKAYDKIQEILMKASILNDIKRLSPKAETSCLEGFHSTLNQWHPKMTVFHGLEHFADMSWQACISTRI
;
A
#
# COMPACT_ATOMS: atom_id res chain seq x y z
N MET A 1 -0.28 4.47 -21.29
CA MET A 1 -1.31 5.46 -20.91
C MET A 1 -0.98 6.06 -19.54
N GLU A 2 -0.99 5.28 -18.45
CA GLU A 2 -0.77 5.79 -17.08
C GLU A 2 0.50 6.64 -16.89
N LEU A 3 1.64 6.20 -17.42
CA LEU A 3 2.90 6.98 -17.32
C LEU A 3 2.80 8.31 -18.06
N GLU A 4 2.24 8.31 -19.27
CA GLU A 4 2.14 9.52 -20.10
C GLU A 4 1.17 10.52 -19.50
N GLY A 5 0.07 10.01 -18.93
CA GLY A 5 -0.70 10.74 -17.94
C GLY A 5 0.26 11.35 -16.93
N ALA A 6 0.85 10.56 -16.02
CA ALA A 6 1.67 11.08 -14.91
C ALA A 6 2.58 12.28 -15.30
N LYS A 7 3.21 12.25 -16.48
CA LYS A 7 3.97 13.38 -17.03
C LYS A 7 3.14 14.66 -17.19
N LEU A 8 2.05 14.60 -17.94
CA LEU A 8 1.21 15.75 -18.28
C LEU A 8 0.65 16.46 -17.04
N CYS A 9 0.24 15.71 -16.00
CA CYS A 9 -0.22 16.35 -14.76
C CYS A 9 0.91 17.04 -14.01
N PHE A 10 2.10 16.43 -13.92
CA PHE A 10 3.26 17.08 -13.31
C PHE A 10 3.65 18.35 -14.07
N ASP A 11 3.67 18.28 -15.39
CA ASP A 11 4.01 19.42 -16.26
C ASP A 11 2.98 20.55 -16.05
N TYR A 12 1.69 20.25 -15.99
CA TYR A 12 0.68 21.27 -15.70
C TYR A 12 0.81 21.87 -14.30
N LEU A 13 0.89 21.02 -13.27
CA LEU A 13 0.93 21.49 -11.89
C LEU A 13 2.12 22.41 -11.66
N GLN A 14 3.27 22.08 -12.24
CA GLN A 14 4.50 22.84 -12.06
C GLN A 14 4.59 24.04 -13.01
N ALA A 15 4.37 23.84 -14.31
CA ALA A 15 4.62 24.86 -15.33
C ALA A 15 3.42 25.81 -15.55
N VAL A 16 2.19 25.33 -15.38
CA VAL A 16 0.98 26.13 -15.65
C VAL A 16 0.39 26.67 -14.35
N ALA A 17 0.22 25.82 -13.34
CA ALA A 17 -0.37 26.22 -12.06
C ALA A 17 0.65 26.79 -11.05
N GLY A 18 1.96 26.68 -11.32
CA GLY A 18 3.02 27.18 -10.43
C GLY A 18 3.11 26.46 -9.07
N LEU A 19 2.54 25.25 -8.96
CA LEU A 19 2.47 24.50 -7.72
C LEU A 19 3.72 23.64 -7.51
N THR A 20 4.28 23.71 -6.31
CA THR A 20 5.35 22.81 -5.88
C THR A 20 4.77 21.52 -5.32
N VAL A 21 4.96 20.40 -6.03
CA VAL A 21 4.60 19.06 -5.56
C VAL A 21 5.66 18.59 -4.56
N LYS A 22 5.30 18.46 -3.28
CA LYS A 22 6.21 17.94 -2.23
C LYS A 22 6.07 16.43 -2.02
N VAL A 23 4.83 15.95 -2.07
CA VAL A 23 4.48 14.55 -1.85
C VAL A 23 3.61 14.07 -3.00
N PHE A 24 3.96 12.91 -3.53
CA PHE A 24 3.20 12.22 -4.56
C PHE A 24 2.83 10.82 -4.06
N VAL A 25 1.56 10.45 -4.15
CA VAL A 25 1.08 9.11 -3.84
C VAL A 25 0.53 8.49 -5.11
N SER A 26 0.97 7.29 -5.47
CA SER A 26 0.47 6.59 -6.65
C SER A 26 0.30 5.10 -6.42
N ASP A 27 -0.30 4.43 -7.41
CA ASP A 27 -0.24 2.99 -7.57
C ASP A 27 1.21 2.50 -7.78
N ARG A 28 1.40 1.17 -7.72
CA ARG A 28 2.70 0.49 -7.89
C ARG A 28 3.16 0.38 -9.34
N HIS A 29 2.90 1.41 -10.16
CA HIS A 29 3.31 1.42 -11.55
C HIS A 29 4.82 1.71 -11.66
N ARG A 30 5.59 0.73 -12.16
CA ARG A 30 7.06 0.80 -12.21
C ARG A 30 7.59 1.99 -13.01
N GLY A 31 6.93 2.32 -14.12
CA GLY A 31 7.32 3.46 -14.95
C GLY A 31 7.14 4.81 -14.25
N ILE A 32 6.07 4.95 -13.46
CA ILE A 32 5.80 6.19 -12.72
C ILE A 32 6.82 6.31 -11.59
N ALA A 33 7.02 5.24 -10.81
CA ALA A 33 8.02 5.21 -9.75
C ALA A 33 9.45 5.49 -10.24
N LYS A 34 9.80 5.01 -11.45
CA LYS A 34 11.09 5.32 -12.08
C LYS A 34 11.17 6.81 -12.45
N ARG A 35 10.17 7.34 -13.15
CA ARG A 35 10.15 8.76 -13.54
C ARG A 35 10.24 9.70 -12.35
N ILE A 36 9.46 9.48 -11.29
CA ILE A 36 9.51 10.37 -10.12
C ILE A 36 10.91 10.38 -9.51
N ARG A 37 11.57 9.21 -9.42
CA ARG A 37 12.93 9.10 -8.92
C ARG A 37 13.96 9.85 -9.78
N GLU A 38 13.83 9.76 -11.11
CA GLU A 38 14.82 10.30 -12.05
C GLU A 38 14.57 11.78 -12.38
N CYS A 39 13.31 12.18 -12.55
CA CYS A 39 12.93 13.53 -13.00
C CYS A 39 12.49 14.45 -11.87
N HIS A 40 12.07 13.91 -10.72
CA HIS A 40 11.57 14.70 -9.59
C HIS A 40 12.15 14.22 -8.25
N PRO A 41 13.49 14.20 -8.09
CA PRO A 41 14.17 13.58 -6.95
C PRO A 41 13.84 14.22 -5.59
N THR A 42 13.36 15.47 -5.58
CA THR A 42 12.93 16.18 -4.37
C THR A 42 11.52 15.81 -3.92
N VAL A 43 10.74 15.11 -4.76
CA VAL A 43 9.38 14.69 -4.46
C VAL A 43 9.42 13.41 -3.63
N THR A 44 8.80 13.45 -2.44
CA THR A 44 8.62 12.25 -1.64
C THR A 44 7.52 11.38 -2.27
N HIS A 45 7.89 10.20 -2.77
CA HIS A 45 6.95 9.29 -3.44
C HIS A 45 6.54 8.11 -2.57
N PHE A 46 5.24 8.03 -2.28
CA PHE A 46 4.60 6.93 -1.57
C PHE A 46 3.70 6.08 -2.48
N PHE A 47 3.40 4.86 -2.02
CA PHE A 47 2.39 4.00 -2.59
C PHE A 47 1.08 4.08 -1.83
N ASP A 48 -0.01 3.93 -2.60
CA ASP A 48 -1.34 3.74 -2.06
C ASP A 48 -1.42 2.46 -1.21
N GLN A 49 -1.82 2.62 0.05
CA GLN A 49 -1.93 1.53 1.03
C GLN A 49 -2.98 0.49 0.65
N TRP A 50 -4.13 0.94 0.13
CA TRP A 50 -5.23 0.08 -0.26
C TRP A 50 -4.84 -0.82 -1.43
N ARG A 51 -4.12 -0.29 -2.41
CA ARG A 51 -3.63 -1.06 -3.58
C ARG A 51 -2.64 -2.13 -3.17
N VAL A 52 -1.75 -1.82 -2.23
CA VAL A 52 -0.82 -2.81 -1.62
C VAL A 52 -1.61 -3.88 -0.86
N ALA A 53 -2.53 -3.48 0.03
CA ALA A 53 -3.33 -4.39 0.84
C ALA A 53 -4.22 -5.30 -0.03
N LYS A 54 -4.89 -4.76 -1.05
CA LYS A 54 -5.73 -5.53 -2.00
C LYS A 54 -4.91 -6.60 -2.73
N GLY A 55 -3.71 -6.23 -3.19
CA GLY A 55 -2.79 -7.18 -3.83
C GLY A 55 -2.36 -8.31 -2.89
N LEU A 56 -2.12 -8.01 -1.61
CA LEU A 56 -1.80 -9.00 -0.58
C LEU A 56 -2.98 -9.91 -0.27
N VAL A 57 -4.17 -9.33 -0.05
CA VAL A 57 -5.42 -10.07 0.20
C VAL A 57 -5.67 -11.09 -0.92
N LYS A 58 -5.51 -10.70 -2.18
CA LYS A 58 -5.67 -11.62 -3.32
C LYS A 58 -4.71 -12.82 -3.24
N LYS A 59 -3.44 -12.58 -2.89
CA LYS A 59 -2.43 -13.66 -2.75
C LYS A 59 -2.76 -14.59 -1.58
N LEU A 60 -3.18 -14.05 -0.44
CA LEU A 60 -3.52 -14.83 0.74
C LEU A 60 -4.78 -15.67 0.53
N LEU A 61 -5.81 -15.11 -0.10
CA LEU A 61 -7.03 -15.86 -0.47
C LEU A 61 -6.75 -16.96 -1.49
N ALA A 62 -5.80 -16.76 -2.40
CA ALA A 62 -5.36 -17.81 -3.31
C ALA A 62 -4.61 -18.91 -2.55
N ALA A 63 -3.74 -18.53 -1.60
CA ALA A 63 -3.00 -19.47 -0.77
C ALA A 63 -3.91 -20.28 0.16
N SER A 64 -4.96 -19.66 0.70
CA SER A 64 -5.89 -20.33 1.61
C SER A 64 -6.74 -21.42 0.95
N LYS A 65 -6.78 -21.47 -0.38
CA LYS A 65 -7.46 -22.54 -1.14
C LYS A 65 -6.58 -23.78 -1.34
N GLN A 66 -5.31 -23.72 -0.97
CA GLN A 66 -4.39 -24.85 -1.07
C GLN A 66 -4.59 -25.80 0.12
N LYS A 67 -4.55 -27.12 -0.14
CA LYS A 67 -4.66 -28.15 0.90
C LYS A 67 -3.63 -27.92 2.00
N GLY A 68 -4.10 -27.78 3.25
CA GLY A 68 -3.29 -27.55 4.44
C GLY A 68 -2.96 -26.08 4.72
N CYS A 69 -3.55 -25.14 3.98
CA CYS A 69 -3.36 -23.69 4.13
C CYS A 69 -4.65 -22.93 4.48
N GLU A 70 -5.75 -23.63 4.76
CA GLU A 70 -7.10 -23.07 4.91
C GLU A 70 -7.17 -22.03 6.04
N VAL A 71 -6.38 -22.22 7.10
CA VAL A 71 -6.28 -21.30 8.23
C VAL A 71 -5.84 -19.89 7.82
N ILE A 72 -5.12 -19.72 6.71
CA ILE A 72 -4.68 -18.41 6.20
C ILE A 72 -5.89 -17.49 5.94
N ALA A 73 -7.06 -18.03 5.56
CA ALA A 73 -8.27 -17.23 5.33
C ALA A 73 -8.68 -16.41 6.56
N GLN A 74 -8.50 -16.95 7.77
CA GLN A 74 -8.84 -16.28 9.03
C GLN A 74 -7.90 -15.09 9.35
N TRP A 75 -6.71 -15.08 8.73
CA TRP A 75 -5.69 -14.06 8.93
C TRP A 75 -5.74 -12.93 7.90
N VAL A 76 -6.51 -13.07 6.82
CA VAL A 76 -6.60 -12.07 5.73
C VAL A 76 -6.99 -10.68 6.24
N LYS A 77 -8.02 -10.60 7.12
CA LYS A 77 -8.46 -9.33 7.71
C LYS A 77 -7.38 -8.71 8.58
N ALA A 78 -6.69 -9.52 9.39
CA ALA A 78 -5.61 -9.06 10.26
C ALA A 78 -4.43 -8.52 9.45
N VAL A 79 -3.99 -9.24 8.39
CA VAL A 79 -2.93 -8.75 7.49
C VAL A 79 -3.32 -7.44 6.84
N LYS A 80 -4.55 -7.34 6.31
CA LYS A 80 -5.06 -6.10 5.70
C LYS A 80 -4.94 -4.94 6.69
N ASN A 81 -5.48 -5.10 7.89
CA ASN A 81 -5.44 -4.06 8.92
C ASN A 81 -4.00 -3.71 9.32
N HIS A 82 -3.11 -4.70 9.38
CA HIS A 82 -1.71 -4.49 9.72
C HIS A 82 -0.96 -3.63 8.70
N VAL A 83 -1.29 -3.74 7.41
CA VAL A 83 -0.73 -2.84 6.36
C VAL A 83 -1.03 -1.38 6.68
N PHE A 84 -2.30 -1.08 6.99
CA PHE A 84 -2.72 0.28 7.34
C PHE A 84 -2.04 0.72 8.64
N TRP A 85 -2.12 -0.11 9.68
CA TRP A 85 -1.54 0.21 10.98
C TRP A 85 -0.04 0.48 10.92
N CYS A 86 0.76 -0.32 10.19
CA CYS A 86 2.20 -0.11 10.08
C CYS A 86 2.55 1.30 9.59
N SER A 87 1.78 1.82 8.64
CA SER A 87 2.05 3.10 8.00
C SER A 87 1.39 4.29 8.69
N THR A 88 0.19 4.14 9.26
CA THR A 88 -0.50 5.23 9.98
C THR A 88 -0.01 5.42 11.42
N SER A 89 0.51 4.37 12.06
CA SER A 89 1.07 4.44 13.43
C SER A 89 2.55 4.84 13.48
N THR A 90 3.13 5.22 12.35
CA THR A 90 4.56 5.55 12.23
C THR A 90 4.70 6.93 11.63
N LYS A 91 5.64 7.73 12.16
CA LYS A 91 5.92 9.05 11.60
C LYS A 91 6.40 8.92 10.14
N PRO A 92 5.95 9.81 9.23
CA PRO A 92 6.42 9.82 7.84
C PRO A 92 7.96 9.83 7.78
N GLY A 93 8.53 8.99 6.91
CA GLY A 93 9.98 8.91 6.72
C GLY A 93 10.71 7.87 7.57
N PHE A 94 10.08 7.30 8.62
CA PHE A 94 10.71 6.23 9.41
C PHE A 94 10.41 4.84 8.81
N GLN A 95 10.93 4.59 7.61
CA GLN A 95 10.65 3.39 6.82
C GLN A 95 11.08 2.10 7.51
N ASP A 96 12.16 2.13 8.28
CA ASP A 96 12.68 0.95 8.98
C ASP A 96 11.76 0.51 10.12
N LEU A 97 11.13 1.44 10.84
CA LEU A 97 10.12 1.09 11.85
C LEU A 97 8.84 0.53 11.21
N ILE A 98 8.40 1.05 10.06
CA ILE A 98 7.28 0.48 9.29
C ILE A 98 7.61 -0.98 8.92
N LEU A 99 8.84 -1.23 8.48
CA LEU A 99 9.29 -2.57 8.12
C LEU A 99 9.40 -3.49 9.34
N ALA A 100 9.92 -3.02 10.47
CA ALA A 100 10.05 -3.79 11.70
C ALA A 100 8.66 -4.24 12.21
N LYS A 101 7.70 -3.30 12.27
CA LYS A 101 6.28 -3.57 12.54
C LYS A 101 5.69 -4.60 11.59
N TRP A 102 5.99 -4.49 10.28
CA TRP A 102 5.49 -5.45 9.30
C TRP A 102 6.07 -6.85 9.51
N LYS A 103 7.39 -6.94 9.71
CA LYS A 103 8.09 -8.22 9.91
C LYS A 103 7.65 -8.93 11.18
N SER A 104 7.35 -8.20 12.26
CA SER A 104 6.88 -8.80 13.52
C SER A 104 5.55 -9.54 13.36
N PHE A 105 4.74 -9.21 12.35
CA PHE A 105 3.45 -9.85 12.11
C PHE A 105 3.54 -11.38 11.98
N ILE A 106 4.65 -11.91 11.46
CA ILE A 106 4.81 -13.37 11.35
C ILE A 106 4.97 -14.04 12.72
N GLN A 107 5.56 -13.34 13.70
CA GLN A 107 5.64 -13.80 15.08
C GLN A 107 4.25 -13.79 15.71
N HIS A 108 3.51 -12.69 15.50
CA HIS A 108 2.13 -12.54 15.96
C HIS A 108 1.21 -13.65 15.43
N VAL A 109 1.32 -14.02 14.15
CA VAL A 109 0.57 -15.16 13.56
C VAL A 109 0.80 -16.48 14.29
N SER A 110 1.99 -16.65 14.88
CA SER A 110 2.38 -17.82 15.68
C SER A 110 2.18 -17.67 17.19
N ASN A 111 1.40 -16.67 17.63
CA ASN A 111 1.16 -16.34 19.03
C ASN A 111 2.41 -15.94 19.82
N LYS A 112 3.42 -15.37 19.13
CA LYS A 112 4.62 -14.82 19.76
C LYS A 112 4.50 -13.31 19.73
N HIS A 113 4.26 -12.71 20.89
CA HIS A 113 3.98 -11.27 21.03
C HIS A 113 5.16 -10.46 21.58
N THR A 114 6.22 -11.12 22.06
CA THR A 114 7.43 -10.49 22.59
C THR A 114 8.68 -11.08 21.94
N ASN A 115 9.85 -10.48 22.21
CA ASN A 115 11.16 -10.92 21.71
C ASN A 115 11.20 -11.07 20.19
N HIS A 116 10.65 -10.09 19.47
CA HIS A 116 10.73 -10.07 18.03
C HIS A 116 12.18 -9.91 17.54
N PRO A 117 12.55 -10.47 16.36
CA PRO A 117 13.93 -10.42 15.88
C PRO A 117 14.47 -9.02 15.55
N ASP A 118 13.57 -8.06 15.31
CA ASP A 118 13.92 -6.70 14.92
C ASP A 118 13.87 -5.77 16.14
N LYS A 119 15.02 -5.22 16.53
CA LYS A 119 15.16 -4.38 17.74
C LYS A 119 14.36 -3.07 17.67
N LEU A 120 13.93 -2.65 16.47
CA LEU A 120 13.09 -1.47 16.31
C LEU A 120 11.64 -1.73 16.76
N PHE A 121 11.23 -2.99 16.92
CA PHE A 121 9.88 -3.36 17.34
C PHE A 121 9.92 -4.75 18.00
N GLU A 122 10.22 -4.78 19.30
CA GLU A 122 10.50 -6.02 20.05
C GLU A 122 9.25 -6.72 20.59
N GLU A 123 8.12 -6.01 20.69
CA GLU A 123 6.85 -6.52 21.20
C GLU A 123 5.62 -5.92 20.50
N CYS A 124 4.51 -6.68 20.51
CA CYS A 124 3.24 -6.27 19.93
C CYS A 124 2.56 -5.18 20.76
N VAL A 125 1.93 -4.22 20.07
CA VAL A 125 1.25 -3.09 20.69
C VAL A 125 -0.27 -3.32 20.60
N HIS A 126 -0.77 -4.17 21.48
CA HIS A 126 -2.20 -4.36 21.75
C HIS A 126 -2.37 -4.88 23.17
N ASP A 127 -3.53 -4.68 23.76
CA ASP A 127 -3.87 -5.28 25.04
C ASP A 127 -3.95 -6.81 24.92
N ASP A 128 -3.86 -7.52 26.05
CA ASP A 128 -3.88 -8.98 26.10
C ASP A 128 -5.22 -9.60 25.62
N ASP A 129 -6.27 -8.79 25.53
CA ASP A 129 -7.60 -9.20 25.05
C ASP A 129 -7.64 -9.25 23.51
N ILE A 130 -6.94 -10.24 22.95
CA ILE A 130 -7.00 -10.54 21.53
C ILE A 130 -8.19 -11.48 21.29
N THR A 131 -9.11 -11.06 20.41
CA THR A 131 -10.18 -11.93 19.90
C THR A 131 -9.69 -13.36 19.62
N PRO A 132 -10.38 -14.40 20.15
CA PRO A 132 -9.96 -15.78 19.94
C PRO A 132 -9.74 -16.10 18.46
N ARG A 133 -8.58 -16.67 18.15
CA ARG A 133 -8.14 -16.93 16.78
C ARG A 133 -7.31 -18.20 16.68
N LYS A 134 -7.36 -18.84 15.51
CA LYS A 134 -6.56 -20.03 15.22
C LYS A 134 -5.13 -19.63 14.83
N TRP A 135 -4.22 -19.72 15.79
CA TRP A 135 -2.79 -19.50 15.57
C TRP A 135 -2.21 -20.51 14.58
N ILE A 136 -1.28 -20.05 13.75
CA ILE A 136 -0.59 -20.91 12.78
C ILE A 136 0.72 -21.37 13.41
N LYS A 137 0.85 -22.68 13.63
CA LYS A 137 2.06 -23.27 14.22
C LYS A 137 3.24 -23.17 13.24
N VAL A 138 4.41 -22.79 13.75
CA VAL A 138 5.68 -22.79 13.01
C VAL A 138 5.97 -24.19 12.47
N GLY A 139 6.51 -24.28 11.26
CA GLY A 139 6.82 -25.56 10.58
C GLY A 139 5.61 -26.23 9.92
N THR A 140 4.43 -25.61 9.96
CA THR A 140 3.30 -26.06 9.14
C THR A 140 3.38 -25.46 7.75
N LYS A 141 2.84 -26.19 6.76
CA LYS A 141 2.71 -25.70 5.38
C LYS A 141 2.02 -24.33 5.29
N ALA A 142 1.00 -24.10 6.13
CA ALA A 142 0.31 -22.81 6.22
C ALA A 142 1.25 -21.67 6.67
N TYR A 143 2.11 -21.94 7.65
CA TYR A 143 3.07 -20.97 8.19
C TYR A 143 4.11 -20.59 7.13
N ASP A 144 4.71 -21.59 6.49
CA ASP A 144 5.72 -21.34 5.46
C ASP A 144 5.11 -20.56 4.30
N LYS A 145 3.86 -20.87 3.93
CA LYS A 145 3.17 -20.20 2.83
C LYS A 145 2.81 -18.74 3.13
N ILE A 146 2.31 -18.45 4.34
CA ILE A 146 2.02 -17.06 4.72
C ILE A 146 3.33 -16.27 4.86
N GLN A 147 4.38 -16.86 5.44
CA GLN A 147 5.70 -16.23 5.54
C GLN A 147 6.28 -15.90 4.17
N GLU A 148 6.24 -16.84 3.21
CA GLU A 148 6.70 -16.64 1.83
C GLU A 148 6.03 -15.41 1.19
N ILE A 149 4.73 -15.24 1.40
CA ILE A 149 3.95 -14.13 0.82
C ILE A 149 4.30 -12.80 1.51
N LEU A 150 4.32 -12.77 2.85
CA LEU A 150 4.51 -11.54 3.63
C LEU A 150 5.95 -11.04 3.60
N MET A 151 6.93 -11.94 3.54
CA MET A 151 8.36 -11.63 3.56
C MET A 151 8.98 -11.47 2.17
N LYS A 152 8.19 -11.59 1.10
CA LYS A 152 8.69 -11.40 -0.27
C LYS A 152 9.32 -10.02 -0.42
N ALA A 153 10.55 -9.94 -0.92
CA ALA A 153 11.31 -8.69 -1.06
C ALA A 153 10.52 -7.56 -1.76
N SER A 154 9.74 -7.88 -2.79
CA SER A 154 8.89 -6.88 -3.46
C SER A 154 7.83 -6.29 -2.52
N ILE A 155 7.23 -7.10 -1.65
CA ILE A 155 6.26 -6.64 -0.65
C ILE A 155 6.96 -5.78 0.39
N LEU A 156 8.11 -6.23 0.90
CA LEU A 156 8.87 -5.45 1.89
C LEU A 156 9.24 -4.05 1.37
N ASN A 157 9.66 -3.96 0.09
CA ASN A 157 9.95 -2.69 -0.56
C ASN A 157 8.71 -1.81 -0.75
N ASP A 158 7.55 -2.41 -1.05
CA ASP A 158 6.28 -1.68 -1.14
C ASP A 158 5.84 -1.16 0.24
N ILE A 159 5.97 -1.99 1.29
CA ILE A 159 5.58 -1.66 2.67
C ILE A 159 6.38 -0.46 3.21
N LYS A 160 7.69 -0.39 2.93
CA LYS A 160 8.53 0.76 3.31
C LYS A 160 8.05 2.09 2.75
N ARG A 161 7.32 2.05 1.63
CA ARG A 161 6.90 3.22 0.87
C ARG A 161 5.41 3.51 1.00
N LEU A 162 4.73 2.89 1.96
CA LEU A 162 3.32 3.18 2.20
C LEU A 162 3.12 4.64 2.59
N SER A 163 2.09 5.27 2.02
CA SER A 163 1.64 6.58 2.47
C SER A 163 1.32 6.51 3.97
N PRO A 164 1.65 7.53 4.79
CA PRO A 164 1.21 7.61 6.18
C PRO A 164 -0.24 8.09 6.31
N LYS A 165 -0.80 8.66 5.23
CA LYS A 165 -2.14 9.25 5.17
C LYS A 165 -3.05 8.33 4.38
N ALA A 166 -4.15 7.91 5.00
CA ALA A 166 -5.22 7.13 4.38
C ALA A 166 -6.18 8.02 3.55
N GLU A 167 -5.64 8.98 2.80
CA GLU A 167 -6.40 10.06 2.17
C GLU A 167 -6.94 9.71 0.77
N THR A 168 -6.62 8.54 0.19
CA THR A 168 -7.04 8.24 -1.19
C THR A 168 -8.50 7.79 -1.32
N SER A 169 -9.18 7.41 -0.23
CA SER A 169 -10.54 6.87 -0.31
C SER A 169 -11.62 7.90 -0.69
N CYS A 170 -11.49 9.15 -0.24
CA CYS A 170 -12.44 10.20 -0.62
C CYS A 170 -12.27 10.58 -2.10
N LEU A 171 -11.03 10.60 -2.57
CA LEU A 171 -10.68 10.84 -3.96
C LEU A 171 -11.18 9.68 -4.85
N GLU A 172 -10.97 8.42 -4.44
CA GLU A 172 -11.51 7.24 -5.14
C GLU A 172 -13.05 7.23 -5.16
N GLY A 173 -13.71 7.67 -4.09
CA GLY A 173 -15.17 7.80 -4.04
C GLY A 173 -15.70 8.81 -5.04
N PHE A 174 -15.08 10.00 -5.10
CA PHE A 174 -15.37 11.02 -6.09
C PHE A 174 -15.17 10.50 -7.52
N HIS A 175 -14.05 9.80 -7.78
CA HIS A 175 -13.77 9.20 -9.08
C HIS A 175 -14.73 8.07 -9.45
N SER A 176 -15.16 7.25 -8.48
CA SER A 176 -16.16 6.21 -8.72
C SER A 176 -17.49 6.81 -9.16
N THR A 177 -17.88 7.94 -8.58
CA THR A 177 -19.06 8.69 -9.02
C THR A 177 -18.85 9.23 -10.42
N LEU A 178 -17.74 9.93 -10.71
CA LEU A 178 -17.48 10.45 -12.06
C LEU A 178 -17.47 9.37 -13.14
N ASN A 179 -16.90 8.19 -12.84
CA ASN A 179 -16.90 7.03 -13.75
C ASN A 179 -18.31 6.50 -14.07
N GLN A 180 -19.30 6.68 -13.18
CA GLN A 180 -20.69 6.31 -13.46
C GLN A 180 -21.32 7.24 -14.50
N TRP A 181 -20.86 8.50 -14.55
CA TRP A 181 -21.39 9.54 -15.42
C TRP A 181 -20.56 9.76 -16.69
N HIS A 182 -19.41 9.09 -16.83
CA HIS A 182 -18.58 9.15 -18.04
C HIS A 182 -19.05 8.11 -19.07
N PRO A 183 -19.34 8.50 -20.33
CA PRO A 183 -19.70 7.55 -21.38
C PRO A 183 -18.50 6.65 -21.70
N LYS A 184 -18.70 5.32 -21.67
CA LYS A 184 -17.64 4.31 -21.88
C LYS A 184 -17.06 4.26 -23.30
N MET A 185 -17.49 5.16 -24.20
CA MET A 185 -17.24 5.10 -25.64
C MET A 185 -17.06 6.49 -26.23
N THR A 186 -15.91 7.12 -26.01
CA THR A 186 -15.43 8.19 -26.88
C THR A 186 -13.94 7.99 -27.11
N VAL A 187 -13.57 7.85 -28.38
CA VAL A 187 -12.18 7.80 -28.83
C VAL A 187 -11.51 9.12 -28.45
N PHE A 188 -10.46 9.05 -27.64
CA PHE A 188 -9.77 10.18 -27.03
C PHE A 188 -9.23 11.18 -28.07
N HIS A 189 -9.78 12.40 -28.10
CA HIS A 189 -9.18 13.54 -28.79
C HIS A 189 -8.76 14.63 -27.79
N GLY A 190 -7.44 14.77 -27.64
CA GLY A 190 -6.71 16.03 -27.41
C GLY A 190 -6.88 16.84 -26.12
N LEU A 191 -8.10 17.09 -25.63
CA LEU A 191 -8.36 18.16 -24.64
C LEU A 191 -8.91 17.67 -23.29
N GLU A 192 -9.30 16.40 -23.17
CA GLU A 192 -9.74 15.78 -21.90
C GLU A 192 -8.58 15.18 -21.05
N HIS A 193 -7.32 15.42 -21.44
CA HIS A 193 -6.13 14.87 -20.76
C HIS A 193 -5.94 15.37 -19.31
N PHE A 194 -6.66 16.42 -18.91
CA PHE A 194 -6.70 16.90 -17.54
C PHE A 194 -7.57 16.07 -16.62
N ALA A 195 -8.65 15.52 -17.17
CA ALA A 195 -9.59 14.75 -16.40
C ALA A 195 -8.86 13.50 -15.93
N ASP A 196 -8.51 12.55 -16.82
CA ASP A 196 -8.10 11.12 -16.58
C ASP A 196 -6.89 10.89 -15.62
N MET A 197 -6.31 11.97 -15.14
CA MET A 197 -5.05 12.03 -14.43
C MET A 197 -5.15 12.44 -12.96
N SER A 198 -6.17 13.23 -12.65
CA SER A 198 -6.62 13.36 -11.26
C SER A 198 -7.07 12.01 -10.70
N TRP A 199 -7.32 11.00 -11.54
CA TRP A 199 -8.03 9.74 -11.25
C TRP A 199 -7.25 8.71 -10.43
N GLN A 200 -5.92 8.82 -10.29
CA GLN A 200 -5.07 7.78 -9.69
C GLN A 200 -3.93 8.29 -8.80
N ALA A 201 -3.83 9.60 -8.56
CA ALA A 201 -2.78 10.17 -7.73
C ALA A 201 -3.33 11.23 -6.77
N CYS A 202 -3.09 11.03 -5.46
CA CYS A 202 -3.26 12.08 -4.47
C CYS A 202 -1.99 12.94 -4.43
N ILE A 203 -2.12 14.22 -4.78
CA ILE A 203 -1.06 15.21 -4.63
C ILE A 203 -1.42 16.11 -3.46
N SER A 204 -0.63 16.05 -2.38
CA SER A 204 -0.81 16.94 -1.23
C SER A 204 0.11 18.14 -1.39
N THR A 205 -0.49 19.29 -1.70
CA THR A 205 0.16 20.61 -1.62
C THR A 205 -0.10 21.18 -0.23
N ARG A 206 0.95 21.42 0.56
CA ARG A 206 0.83 22.35 1.71
C ARG A 206 1.11 23.75 1.18
N ILE A 207 0.08 24.59 1.19
CA ILE A 207 0.21 26.05 1.20
C ILE A 207 0.75 26.46 2.56
#